data_AF-A0A506UIK8-F1
#
_entry.id   AF-A0A506UIK8-F1
#
_cell.length_a   1.000
_cell.length_b   1.000
_cell.length_c   1.000
_cell.angle_alpha   90.00
_cell.angle_beta   90.00
_cell.angle_gamma   90.00
#
_symmetry.space_group_name_H-M   'P 1'
#
loop_
_entity.id
_entity.type
_entity.pdbx_description
1 polymer ?
#
loop_
_entity_poly.entity_id
_entity_poly.type
_entity_poly.pdbx_seq_one_letter_code
_entity_poly.pdbx_strand_id
1 'polypeptide(L)'
;MNKFSLSAVLLIFLVGCTKSAIVDLDYVQTSLGYRNSGALAPGKIFLWDNAQNTLVDLHSMARLGAEPYAAPASYRASSVRGFSVALGGQTGGLKPSVTADISGAVSNNISYAVDDAIRVNNNRVYSAMAEAYVDMGEDRYRLWHVDELRSGARYKLVLLVDPVLASKETLTFDNTAVANGHLSLKSATEGTITIKFPDASTSSCRASGATRAACFINAFVMDAWVKPDTLLGFSPATGYDPTALSEAFRKL
;
A
#
# COMPACT_ATOMS: atom_id res chain seq x y z
N MET A 1 -28.96 -45.46 55.93
CA MET A 1 -27.74 -45.18 55.16
C MET A 1 -28.17 -44.69 53.78
N ASN A 2 -28.32 -43.37 53.61
CA ASN A 2 -28.78 -42.76 52.35
C ASN A 2 -27.57 -42.18 51.62
N LYS A 3 -27.24 -42.74 50.45
CA LYS A 3 -26.20 -42.22 49.57
C LYS A 3 -26.84 -41.19 48.62
N PHE A 4 -26.59 -39.91 48.87
CA PHE A 4 -26.87 -38.83 47.92
C PHE A 4 -25.83 -38.88 46.80
N SER A 5 -26.30 -39.09 45.56
CA SER A 5 -25.48 -38.99 44.36
C SER A 5 -25.52 -37.54 43.85
N LEU A 6 -24.40 -36.84 43.94
CA LEU A 6 -24.21 -35.47 43.46
C LEU A 6 -23.93 -35.53 41.95
N SER A 7 -24.93 -35.23 41.13
CA SER A 7 -24.74 -35.09 39.68
C SER A 7 -24.08 -33.75 39.38
N ALA A 8 -22.79 -33.78 39.06
CA ALA A 8 -22.04 -32.63 38.58
C ALA A 8 -22.51 -32.28 37.15
N VAL A 9 -23.22 -31.17 37.02
CA VAL A 9 -23.54 -30.56 35.73
C VAL A 9 -22.26 -29.94 35.18
N LEU A 10 -21.61 -30.67 34.27
CA LEU A 10 -20.46 -30.21 33.52
C LEU A 10 -20.93 -29.15 32.51
N LEU A 11 -20.88 -27.87 32.87
CA LEU A 11 -20.99 -26.77 31.93
C LEU A 11 -19.79 -26.82 30.98
N ILE A 12 -20.00 -27.41 29.80
CA ILE A 12 -19.09 -27.29 28.67
C ILE A 12 -19.19 -25.82 28.23
N PHE A 13 -18.21 -25.00 28.62
CA PHE A 13 -17.97 -23.72 27.96
C PHE A 13 -17.67 -24.02 26.50
N LEU A 14 -18.66 -23.79 25.63
CA LEU A 14 -18.46 -23.55 24.21
C LEU A 14 -17.62 -22.27 24.09
N VAL A 15 -16.31 -22.40 24.27
CA VAL A 15 -15.33 -21.41 23.85
C VAL A 15 -15.41 -21.41 22.34
N GLY A 16 -16.40 -20.68 21.80
CA GLY A 16 -16.53 -20.43 20.38
C GLY A 16 -15.20 -19.87 19.91
N CYS A 17 -14.52 -20.63 19.05
CA CYS A 17 -13.23 -20.26 18.52
C CYS A 17 -13.38 -18.93 17.78
N THR A 18 -13.01 -17.83 18.43
CA THR A 18 -13.05 -16.50 17.82
C THR A 18 -12.04 -16.50 16.69
N LYS A 19 -12.54 -16.43 15.46
CA LYS A 19 -11.69 -16.36 14.28
C LYS A 19 -11.02 -15.00 14.24
N SER A 20 -9.73 -14.98 13.92
CA SER A 20 -8.99 -13.74 13.74
C SER A 20 -8.33 -13.67 12.38
N ALA A 21 -8.41 -12.50 11.78
CA ALA A 21 -7.74 -12.16 10.52
C ALA A 21 -6.76 -11.03 10.77
N ILE A 22 -5.62 -11.06 10.09
CA ILE A 22 -4.64 -9.99 10.06
C ILE A 22 -4.83 -9.27 8.74
N VAL A 23 -5.06 -7.97 8.78
CA VAL A 23 -5.12 -7.11 7.61
C VAL A 23 -3.89 -6.23 7.60
N ASP A 24 -3.04 -6.46 6.60
CA ASP A 24 -1.85 -5.67 6.34
C ASP A 24 -2.23 -4.49 5.45
N LEU A 25 -1.98 -3.30 5.97
CA LEU A 25 -2.30 -2.04 5.31
C LEU A 25 -1.05 -1.35 4.72
N ASP A 26 0.06 -2.05 4.58
CA ASP A 26 1.26 -1.48 3.97
C ASP A 26 1.09 -1.32 2.47
N TYR A 27 1.47 -0.14 1.97
CA TYR A 27 1.35 0.24 0.56
C TYR A 27 -0.06 0.11 -0.01
N VAL A 28 -1.10 0.21 0.83
CA VAL A 28 -2.48 0.27 0.34
C VAL A 28 -2.70 1.50 -0.52
N GLN A 29 -3.44 1.32 -1.60
CA GLN A 29 -3.88 2.42 -2.44
C GLN A 29 -5.04 3.16 -1.75
N THR A 30 -4.99 4.49 -1.81
CA THR A 30 -6.02 5.40 -1.27
C THR A 30 -6.30 6.54 -2.26
N SER A 31 -7.25 7.42 -1.93
CA SER A 31 -7.52 8.66 -2.66
C SER A 31 -6.36 9.67 -2.66
N LEU A 32 -5.36 9.49 -1.80
CA LEU A 32 -4.17 10.35 -1.73
C LEU A 32 -2.91 9.68 -2.32
N GLY A 33 -3.03 8.47 -2.87
CA GLY A 33 -1.91 7.65 -3.34
C GLY A 33 -1.71 6.40 -2.50
N TYR A 34 -0.54 5.78 -2.64
CA TYR A 34 -0.14 4.61 -1.86
C TYR A 34 0.37 5.05 -0.49
N ARG A 35 -0.06 4.38 0.59
CA ARG A 35 0.51 4.60 1.93
C ARG A 35 2.00 4.24 1.92
N ASN A 36 2.86 5.16 2.32
CA ASN A 36 4.31 5.02 2.16
C ASN A 36 4.97 4.34 3.37
N SER A 37 4.61 3.07 3.62
CA SER A 37 5.02 2.35 4.84
C SER A 37 6.54 2.15 4.99
N GLY A 38 7.27 2.00 3.89
CA GLY A 38 8.74 1.85 3.90
C GLY A 38 9.53 3.14 3.62
N ALA A 39 8.91 4.31 3.80
CA ALA A 39 9.56 5.61 3.63
C ALA A 39 10.29 5.78 2.27
N LEU A 40 9.66 5.32 1.19
CA LEU A 40 10.20 5.45 -0.15
C LEU A 40 10.31 6.93 -0.55
N ALA A 41 11.42 7.27 -1.19
CA ALA A 41 11.70 8.63 -1.63
C ALA A 41 10.98 8.98 -2.96
N PRO A 42 10.41 10.19 -3.08
CA PRO A 42 9.94 10.71 -4.37
C PRO A 42 11.07 10.78 -5.40
N GLY A 43 10.76 10.49 -6.66
CA GLY A 43 11.73 10.41 -7.75
C GLY A 43 12.33 9.02 -7.94
N LYS A 44 12.13 8.08 -7.00
CA LYS A 44 12.66 6.73 -7.13
C LYS A 44 11.99 5.98 -8.30
N ILE A 45 12.82 5.27 -9.07
CA ILE A 45 12.41 4.55 -10.28
C ILE A 45 12.56 3.05 -10.06
N PHE A 46 11.52 2.31 -10.41
CA PHE A 46 11.52 0.85 -10.41
C PHE A 46 11.19 0.30 -11.78
N LEU A 47 11.71 -0.88 -12.07
CA LEU A 47 11.16 -1.78 -13.08
C LEU A 47 10.13 -2.69 -12.42
N TRP A 48 8.93 -2.74 -12.96
CA TRP A 48 7.88 -3.64 -12.53
C TRP A 48 7.70 -4.78 -13.53
N ASP A 49 7.96 -6.01 -13.10
CA ASP A 49 7.56 -7.21 -13.83
C ASP A 49 6.11 -7.55 -13.46
N ASN A 50 5.16 -7.22 -14.33
CA ASN A 50 3.74 -7.45 -14.07
C ASN A 50 3.38 -8.93 -14.02
N ALA A 51 4.17 -9.81 -14.66
CA ALA A 51 3.88 -11.23 -14.69
C ALA A 51 4.25 -11.91 -13.36
N GLN A 52 5.34 -11.47 -12.73
CA GLN A 52 5.80 -11.96 -11.43
C GLN A 52 5.32 -11.10 -10.26
N ASN A 53 4.78 -9.93 -10.56
CA ASN A 53 4.37 -8.90 -9.63
C ASN A 53 5.50 -8.53 -8.63
N THR A 54 6.66 -8.19 -9.18
CA THR A 54 7.89 -7.82 -8.45
C THR A 54 8.41 -6.47 -8.92
N LEU A 55 8.92 -5.67 -7.97
CA LEU A 55 9.59 -4.41 -8.26
C LEU A 55 11.10 -4.59 -8.10
N VAL A 56 11.86 -4.09 -9.07
CA VAL A 56 13.31 -4.00 -9.03
C VAL A 56 13.69 -2.52 -8.96
N ASP A 57 14.41 -2.12 -7.92
CA ASP A 57 14.98 -0.78 -7.79
C ASP A 57 16.03 -0.57 -8.89
N LEU A 58 15.83 0.44 -9.75
CA LEU A 58 16.80 0.77 -10.79
C LEU A 58 18.00 1.56 -10.25
N HIS A 59 18.03 1.84 -8.94
CA HIS A 59 19.02 2.67 -8.27
C HIS A 59 19.20 4.04 -8.95
N SER A 60 18.11 4.53 -9.55
CA SER A 60 18.04 5.79 -10.27
C SER A 60 16.95 6.68 -9.64
N MET A 61 17.19 7.98 -9.68
CA MET A 61 16.33 9.00 -9.09
C MET A 61 16.05 10.07 -10.13
N ALA A 62 14.79 10.21 -10.52
CA ALA A 62 14.34 11.30 -11.37
C ALA A 62 14.32 12.61 -10.58
N ARG A 63 14.89 13.66 -11.17
CA ARG A 63 14.85 15.01 -10.61
C ARG A 63 13.51 15.67 -10.95
N LEU A 64 12.53 15.42 -10.09
CA LEU A 64 11.19 15.96 -10.26
C LEU A 64 11.17 17.47 -10.00
N GLY A 65 10.55 18.22 -10.91
CA GLY A 65 10.15 19.60 -10.62
C GLY A 65 8.99 19.59 -9.64
N ALA A 66 9.01 20.43 -8.61
CA ALA A 66 7.91 20.62 -7.68
C ALA A 66 7.24 21.97 -7.92
N GLU A 67 5.92 21.98 -7.99
CA GLU A 67 5.16 23.24 -7.96
C GLU A 67 5.22 23.88 -6.56
N PRO A 68 5.03 25.22 -6.45
CA PRO A 68 5.01 25.89 -5.16
C PRO A 68 4.01 25.23 -4.21
N TYR A 69 4.43 25.02 -2.96
CA TYR A 69 3.62 24.33 -1.96
C TYR A 69 2.31 25.08 -1.68
N ALA A 70 1.21 24.34 -1.67
CA ALA A 70 -0.04 24.82 -1.08
C ALA A 70 0.12 24.98 0.45
N ALA A 71 -0.72 25.82 1.05
CA ALA A 71 -0.79 25.92 2.51
C ALA A 71 -1.12 24.55 3.13
N PRO A 72 -0.51 24.21 4.29
CA PRO A 72 -0.82 22.95 4.95
C PRO A 72 -2.30 22.83 5.32
N ALA A 73 -2.86 21.64 5.16
CA ALA A 73 -4.25 21.33 5.47
C ALA A 73 -4.42 19.90 5.96
N SER A 74 -5.52 19.62 6.66
CA SER A 74 -5.89 18.24 6.99
C SER A 74 -6.62 17.59 5.81
N TYR A 75 -6.26 16.34 5.51
CA TYR A 75 -6.87 15.54 4.46
C TYR A 75 -7.37 14.21 5.01
N ARG A 76 -8.17 13.55 4.18
CA ARG A 76 -8.60 12.17 4.40
C ARG A 76 -8.19 11.30 3.22
N ALA A 77 -7.42 10.25 3.49
CA ALA A 77 -7.13 9.20 2.53
C ALA A 77 -8.20 8.10 2.66
N SER A 78 -9.12 8.04 1.69
CA SER A 78 -10.22 7.07 1.65
C SER A 78 -10.01 6.06 0.51
N SER A 79 -11.01 5.22 0.24
CA SER A 79 -10.98 4.24 -0.86
C SER A 79 -9.82 3.25 -0.74
N VAL A 80 -9.63 2.70 0.47
CA VAL A 80 -8.52 1.79 0.80
C VAL A 80 -8.64 0.48 0.02
N ARG A 81 -7.61 0.17 -0.78
CA ARG A 81 -7.55 -1.01 -1.64
C ARG A 81 -6.13 -1.60 -1.65
N GLY A 82 -6.00 -2.82 -2.16
CA GLY A 82 -4.70 -3.48 -2.28
C GLY A 82 -4.06 -3.89 -0.96
N PHE A 83 -4.82 -4.02 0.12
CA PHE A 83 -4.38 -4.65 1.37
C PHE A 83 -4.32 -6.17 1.23
N SER A 84 -3.58 -6.82 2.12
CA SER A 84 -3.58 -8.28 2.22
C SER A 84 -4.38 -8.75 3.45
N VAL A 85 -5.01 -9.92 3.35
CA VAL A 85 -5.74 -10.55 4.46
C VAL A 85 -5.09 -11.91 4.72
N ALA A 86 -4.48 -12.06 5.90
CA ALA A 86 -3.88 -13.30 6.36
C ALA A 86 -4.65 -13.86 7.56
N LEU A 87 -4.53 -15.17 7.80
CA LEU A 87 -5.09 -15.80 8.99
C LEU A 87 -4.20 -15.55 10.21
N GLY A 88 -4.81 -15.14 11.32
CA GLY A 88 -4.14 -15.12 12.61
C GLY A 88 -4.02 -16.53 13.19
N GLY A 89 -2.99 -17.28 12.80
CA GLY A 89 -2.58 -18.52 13.47
C GLY A 89 -3.53 -19.72 13.38
N GLN A 90 -4.39 -19.81 12.36
CA GLN A 90 -5.28 -20.97 12.15
C GLN A 90 -4.90 -21.78 10.90
N THR A 91 -5.01 -23.11 10.98
CA THR A 91 -4.87 -24.03 9.86
C THR A 91 -6.22 -24.17 9.14
N GLY A 92 -6.29 -23.86 7.84
CA GLY A 92 -7.49 -24.11 7.01
C GLY A 92 -7.93 -23.02 6.03
N GLY A 93 -7.28 -21.85 5.99
CA GLY A 93 -7.69 -20.74 5.12
C GLY A 93 -8.97 -20.03 5.59
N LEU A 94 -9.11 -18.72 5.31
CA LEU A 94 -10.42 -18.07 5.42
C LEU A 94 -11.29 -18.53 4.24
N LYS A 95 -12.58 -18.77 4.50
CA LYS A 95 -13.52 -18.98 3.39
C LYS A 95 -13.52 -17.74 2.49
N PRO A 96 -13.64 -17.90 1.15
CA PRO A 96 -13.73 -16.76 0.23
C PRO A 96 -14.80 -15.74 0.61
N SER A 97 -15.95 -16.20 1.15
CA SER A 97 -17.02 -15.32 1.64
C SER A 97 -16.58 -14.43 2.80
N VAL A 98 -15.78 -14.95 3.72
CA VAL A 98 -15.25 -14.19 4.85
C VAL A 98 -14.19 -13.19 4.40
N THR A 99 -13.31 -13.59 3.48
CA THR A 99 -12.36 -12.65 2.89
C THR A 99 -13.08 -11.51 2.18
N ALA A 100 -14.17 -11.79 1.45
CA ALA A 100 -14.99 -10.76 0.83
C ALA A 100 -15.67 -9.83 1.85
N ASP A 101 -16.23 -10.38 2.94
CA ASP A 101 -16.83 -9.59 4.03
C ASP A 101 -15.79 -8.64 4.66
N ILE A 102 -14.59 -9.16 4.97
CA ILE A 102 -13.48 -8.37 5.52
C ILE A 102 -13.07 -7.29 4.51
N SER A 103 -12.91 -7.66 3.24
CA SER A 103 -12.49 -6.71 2.21
C SER A 103 -13.50 -5.59 2.02
N GLY A 104 -14.80 -5.91 2.01
CA GLY A 104 -15.86 -4.91 1.94
C GLY A 104 -15.87 -3.99 3.16
N ALA A 105 -15.71 -4.54 4.37
CA ALA A 105 -15.65 -3.75 5.59
C ALA A 105 -14.43 -2.81 5.63
N VAL A 106 -13.27 -3.31 5.22
CA VAL A 106 -12.02 -2.52 5.17
C VAL A 106 -12.12 -1.42 4.12
N SER A 107 -12.46 -1.75 2.87
CA SER A 107 -12.49 -0.76 1.79
C SER A 107 -13.49 0.37 1.97
N ASN A 108 -14.61 0.12 2.65
CA ASN A 108 -15.67 1.11 2.81
C ASN A 108 -15.51 1.99 4.06
N ASN A 109 -14.93 1.45 5.14
CA ASN A 109 -14.98 2.10 6.45
C ASN A 109 -13.60 2.53 6.96
N ILE A 110 -12.52 1.99 6.40
CA ILE A 110 -11.17 2.42 6.75
C ILE A 110 -10.78 3.67 5.96
N SER A 111 -10.23 4.64 6.68
CA SER A 111 -9.57 5.80 6.08
C SER A 111 -8.45 6.29 6.97
N TYR A 112 -7.56 7.11 6.42
CA TYR A 112 -6.49 7.77 7.17
C TYR A 112 -6.82 9.25 7.31
N ALA A 113 -6.85 9.75 8.55
CA ALA A 113 -6.81 11.17 8.82
C ALA A 113 -5.36 11.62 8.77
N VAL A 114 -5.08 12.66 7.99
CA VAL A 114 -3.73 13.17 7.75
C VAL A 114 -3.71 14.64 8.13
N ASP A 115 -2.87 15.01 9.09
CA ASP A 115 -2.86 16.36 9.66
C ASP A 115 -1.65 17.17 9.20
N ASP A 116 -1.89 18.48 9.01
CA ASP A 116 -0.86 19.44 8.61
C ASP A 116 -0.12 18.97 7.33
N ALA A 117 -0.88 18.49 6.36
CA ALA A 117 -0.36 17.89 5.15
C ALA A 117 -0.18 18.91 4.03
N ILE A 118 0.85 18.67 3.21
CA ILE A 118 1.16 19.40 1.99
C ILE A 118 1.18 18.37 0.86
N ARG A 119 0.40 18.62 -0.19
CA ARG A 119 0.47 17.86 -1.42
C ARG A 119 1.50 18.50 -2.34
N VAL A 120 2.47 17.72 -2.76
CA VAL A 120 3.42 18.13 -3.80
C VAL A 120 2.88 17.66 -5.12
N ASN A 121 2.75 18.57 -6.09
CA ASN A 121 2.46 18.20 -7.47
C ASN A 121 3.77 18.29 -8.24
N ASN A 122 4.22 17.16 -8.74
CA ASN A 122 5.40 17.08 -9.58
C ASN A 122 5.02 17.30 -11.03
N ASN A 123 5.78 18.18 -11.68
CA ASN A 123 5.65 18.43 -13.11
C ASN A 123 6.84 17.82 -13.86
N ARG A 124 6.73 17.78 -15.20
CA ARG A 124 7.82 17.35 -16.11
C ARG A 124 8.30 15.90 -15.90
N VAL A 125 7.42 15.00 -15.48
CA VAL A 125 7.71 13.57 -15.26
C VAL A 125 8.50 12.93 -16.40
N TYR A 126 8.07 13.11 -17.65
CA TYR A 126 8.77 12.52 -18.81
C TYR A 126 10.18 13.07 -19.04
N SER A 127 10.37 14.38 -18.87
CA SER A 127 11.70 15.00 -18.99
C SER A 127 12.61 14.49 -17.88
N ALA A 128 12.12 14.43 -16.64
CA ALA A 128 12.88 13.93 -15.50
C ALA A 128 13.28 12.45 -15.67
N MET A 129 12.42 11.62 -16.26
CA MET A 129 12.73 10.23 -16.61
C MET A 129 13.81 10.12 -17.69
N ALA A 130 13.70 10.94 -18.75
CA ALA A 130 14.70 10.96 -19.81
C ALA A 130 16.07 11.42 -19.31
N GLU A 131 16.10 12.47 -18.49
CA GLU A 131 17.31 12.95 -17.82
C GLU A 131 17.92 11.88 -16.92
N ALA A 132 17.10 11.22 -16.07
CA ALA A 132 17.56 10.14 -15.20
C ALA A 132 18.17 8.97 -15.98
N TYR A 133 17.62 8.62 -17.14
CA TYR A 133 18.19 7.58 -18.01
C TYR A 133 19.53 7.99 -18.62
N VAL A 134 19.64 9.25 -19.08
CA VAL A 134 20.87 9.77 -19.70
C VAL A 134 21.99 9.92 -18.67
N ASP A 135 21.68 10.38 -17.46
CA ASP A 135 22.63 10.60 -16.35
C ASP A 135 23.33 9.31 -15.91
N MET A 136 22.79 8.13 -16.23
CA MET A 136 23.43 6.83 -15.95
C MET A 136 24.63 6.53 -16.86
N GLY A 137 24.91 7.36 -17.87
CA GLY A 137 26.10 7.24 -18.71
C GLY A 137 26.08 6.00 -19.61
N GLU A 138 27.21 5.31 -19.73
CA GLU A 138 27.40 4.17 -20.64
C GLU A 138 26.68 2.89 -20.17
N ASP A 139 26.58 2.70 -18.85
CA ASP A 139 25.93 1.53 -18.23
C ASP A 139 24.39 1.59 -18.26
N ARG A 140 23.81 2.71 -18.75
CA ARG A 140 22.37 2.97 -18.70
C ARG A 140 21.53 1.84 -19.29
N TYR A 141 22.00 1.19 -20.35
CA TYR A 141 21.26 0.13 -21.01
C TYR A 141 21.07 -1.10 -20.11
N ARG A 142 22.13 -1.47 -19.38
CA ARG A 142 22.13 -2.60 -18.45
C ARG A 142 21.38 -2.25 -17.16
N LEU A 143 21.66 -1.09 -16.58
CA LEU A 143 21.10 -0.69 -15.28
C LEU A 143 19.60 -0.40 -15.34
N TRP A 144 19.08 0.04 -16.50
CA TRP A 144 17.64 0.25 -16.71
C TRP A 144 16.92 -0.94 -17.33
N HIS A 145 17.57 -2.10 -17.44
CA HIS A 145 16.94 -3.32 -17.94
C HIS A 145 16.25 -3.11 -19.31
N VAL A 146 16.97 -2.47 -20.25
CA VAL A 146 16.38 -2.05 -21.52
C VAL A 146 15.99 -3.26 -22.39
N ASP A 147 16.67 -4.39 -22.27
CA ASP A 147 16.29 -5.62 -22.95
C ASP A 147 14.94 -6.16 -22.45
N GLU A 148 14.69 -6.08 -21.14
CA GLU A 148 13.42 -6.43 -20.54
C GLU A 148 12.32 -5.47 -21.00
N LEU A 149 12.57 -4.17 -21.03
CA LEU A 149 11.62 -3.17 -21.53
C LEU A 149 11.25 -3.39 -23.02
N ARG A 150 12.18 -3.91 -23.84
CA ARG A 150 11.91 -4.27 -25.24
C ARG A 150 10.95 -5.45 -25.38
N SER A 151 10.86 -6.33 -24.37
CA SER A 151 9.95 -7.47 -24.39
C SER A 151 8.46 -7.08 -24.25
N GLY A 152 8.17 -5.78 -24.09
CA GLY A 152 6.84 -5.21 -24.27
C GLY A 152 6.01 -5.17 -22.98
N ALA A 153 4.72 -5.49 -23.09
CA ALA A 153 3.69 -5.21 -22.07
C ALA A 153 3.93 -5.85 -20.68
N ARG A 154 4.86 -6.81 -20.57
CA ARG A 154 5.22 -7.46 -19.30
C ARG A 154 5.89 -6.48 -18.34
N TYR A 155 6.81 -5.65 -18.83
CA TYR A 155 7.61 -4.77 -17.98
C TYR A 155 7.12 -3.33 -18.09
N LYS A 156 6.99 -2.68 -16.94
CA LYS A 156 6.61 -1.27 -16.84
C LYS A 156 7.63 -0.52 -16.00
N LEU A 157 7.80 0.77 -16.26
CA LEU A 157 8.53 1.64 -15.35
C LEU A 157 7.57 2.23 -14.34
N VAL A 158 7.98 2.27 -13.08
CA VAL A 158 7.22 2.89 -11.99
C VAL A 158 8.06 4.00 -11.41
N LEU A 159 7.56 5.24 -11.51
CA LEU A 159 8.19 6.40 -10.90
C LEU A 159 7.34 6.86 -9.71
N LEU A 160 7.99 7.06 -8.55
CA LEU A 160 7.31 7.62 -7.39
C LEU A 160 7.20 9.15 -7.51
N VAL A 161 5.98 9.66 -7.47
CA VAL A 161 5.66 11.09 -7.68
C VAL A 161 4.65 11.58 -6.65
N ASP A 162 4.45 12.90 -6.64
CA ASP A 162 3.39 13.60 -5.93
C ASP A 162 3.20 13.18 -4.46
N PRO A 163 4.25 13.26 -3.62
CA PRO A 163 4.12 12.89 -2.23
C PRO A 163 3.12 13.78 -1.48
N VAL A 164 2.43 13.18 -0.53
CA VAL A 164 1.71 13.90 0.53
C VAL A 164 2.58 13.91 1.77
N LEU A 165 3.17 15.07 2.05
CA LEU A 165 4.02 15.29 3.21
C LEU A 165 3.14 15.70 4.39
N ALA A 166 3.18 15.03 5.52
CA ALA A 166 2.39 15.42 6.69
C ALA A 166 3.14 15.27 8.01
N SER A 167 2.57 15.87 9.05
CA SER A 167 3.11 15.77 10.41
C SER A 167 2.68 14.47 11.08
N LYS A 168 1.47 14.00 10.77
CA LYS A 168 0.88 12.79 11.36
C LYS A 168 -0.15 12.16 10.43
N GLU A 169 -0.22 10.83 10.46
CA GLU A 169 -1.37 10.07 9.99
C GLU A 169 -2.04 9.31 11.16
N THR A 170 -3.33 9.07 11.07
CA THR A 170 -4.08 8.24 12.03
C THR A 170 -5.06 7.35 11.28
N LEU A 171 -4.99 6.04 11.54
CA LEU A 171 -5.97 5.08 11.03
C LEU A 171 -7.32 5.30 11.71
N THR A 172 -8.37 5.40 10.91
CA THR A 172 -9.74 5.57 11.37
C THR A 172 -10.64 4.49 10.77
N PHE A 173 -11.63 4.08 11.54
CA PHE A 173 -12.71 3.19 11.13
C PHE A 173 -14.04 3.88 11.47
N ASP A 174 -14.95 4.04 10.50
CA ASP A 174 -16.20 4.80 10.68
C ASP A 174 -15.97 6.19 11.31
N ASN A 175 -14.91 6.88 10.87
CA ASN A 175 -14.47 8.18 11.39
C ASN A 175 -13.95 8.18 12.84
N THR A 176 -13.83 7.02 13.46
CA THR A 176 -13.34 6.87 14.84
C THR A 176 -11.91 6.35 14.81
N ALA A 177 -11.02 6.95 15.61
CA ALA A 177 -9.64 6.49 15.71
C ALA A 177 -9.59 5.05 16.23
N VAL A 178 -8.84 4.18 15.55
CA VAL A 178 -8.70 2.77 15.94
C VAL A 178 -7.63 2.65 17.03
N ALA A 179 -8.02 2.83 18.29
CA ALA A 179 -7.08 2.92 19.42
C ALA A 179 -6.29 1.63 19.70
N ASN A 180 -6.83 0.44 19.36
CA ASN A 180 -6.28 -0.85 19.75
C ASN A 180 -5.96 -1.80 18.58
N GLY A 181 -5.90 -1.26 17.35
CA GLY A 181 -5.55 -2.02 16.15
C GLY A 181 -6.39 -3.27 15.89
N HIS A 182 -7.64 -3.32 16.39
CA HIS A 182 -8.55 -4.40 16.09
C HIS A 182 -9.98 -3.90 15.86
N LEU A 183 -10.70 -4.65 15.04
CA LEU A 183 -12.11 -4.43 14.70
C LEU A 183 -12.84 -5.77 14.78
N SER A 184 -14.07 -5.77 15.29
CA SER A 184 -14.92 -6.96 15.24
C SER A 184 -15.95 -6.81 14.12
N LEU A 185 -15.93 -7.75 13.18
CA LEU A 185 -16.88 -7.84 12.08
C LEU A 185 -17.83 -9.01 12.32
N LYS A 186 -19.14 -8.82 12.14
CA LYS A 186 -20.09 -9.93 12.10
C LYS A 186 -20.19 -10.44 10.66
N SER A 187 -19.67 -11.64 10.40
CA SER A 187 -19.93 -12.36 9.15
C SER A 187 -21.18 -13.23 9.29
N ALA A 188 -22.02 -13.22 8.26
CA ALA A 188 -23.19 -14.09 8.18
C ALA A 188 -22.83 -15.58 8.19
N THR A 189 -21.61 -15.94 7.76
CA THR A 189 -21.21 -17.34 7.56
C THR A 189 -20.35 -17.91 8.69
N GLU A 190 -19.65 -17.08 9.45
CA GLU A 190 -18.69 -17.53 10.47
C GLU A 190 -18.81 -16.81 11.82
N GLY A 191 -19.88 -16.04 12.03
CA GLY A 191 -20.10 -15.31 13.27
C GLY A 191 -19.17 -14.11 13.41
N THR A 192 -18.74 -13.80 14.63
CA THR A 192 -17.87 -12.65 14.89
C THR A 192 -16.41 -12.96 14.56
N ILE A 193 -15.82 -12.15 13.69
CA ILE A 193 -14.41 -12.20 13.30
C ILE A 193 -13.70 -10.99 13.87
N THR A 194 -12.57 -11.20 14.53
CA THR A 194 -11.70 -10.11 14.98
C THR A 194 -10.62 -9.85 13.94
N ILE A 195 -10.72 -8.72 13.27
CA ILE A 195 -9.71 -8.19 12.35
C ILE A 195 -8.65 -7.48 13.18
N LYS A 196 -7.38 -7.80 12.96
CA LYS A 196 -6.22 -7.15 13.56
C LYS A 196 -5.48 -6.37 12.48
N PHE A 197 -5.05 -5.17 12.83
CA PHE A 197 -4.24 -4.28 12.02
C PHE A 197 -2.91 -4.11 12.77
N PRO A 198 -1.88 -4.89 12.43
CA PRO A 198 -0.60 -4.86 13.14
C PRO A 198 -0.03 -3.45 13.25
N ASP A 199 -0.20 -2.65 12.20
CA ASP A 199 0.38 -1.31 12.07
C ASP A 199 -0.60 -0.18 12.40
N ALA A 200 -1.74 -0.48 13.02
CA ALA A 200 -2.72 0.57 13.37
C ALA A 200 -2.28 1.48 14.51
N SER A 201 -1.45 0.99 15.42
CA SER A 201 -0.90 1.77 16.54
C SER A 201 0.40 2.52 16.17
N THR A 202 1.06 2.09 15.10
CA THR A 202 2.28 2.72 14.57
C THR A 202 1.95 3.48 13.30
N SER A 203 1.72 4.79 13.42
CA SER A 203 1.69 5.67 12.24
C SER A 203 2.95 5.41 11.40
N SER A 204 2.81 4.97 10.16
CA SER A 204 3.96 4.81 9.26
C SER A 204 4.58 6.17 8.93
N CYS A 205 3.77 7.22 9.07
CA CYS A 205 4.19 8.59 8.94
C CYS A 205 4.21 9.30 10.30
N ARG A 206 5.41 9.50 10.85
CA ARG A 206 5.62 10.37 12.01
C ARG A 206 6.75 11.35 11.72
N ALA A 207 6.40 12.62 11.60
CA ALA A 207 7.37 13.71 11.59
C ALA A 207 8.20 13.72 12.88
N SER A 208 9.49 14.03 12.77
CA SER A 208 10.35 14.33 13.91
C SER A 208 10.60 15.82 13.97
N GLY A 209 10.08 16.51 14.99
CA GLY A 209 10.20 17.96 15.09
C GLY A 209 9.37 18.70 14.03
N ALA A 210 9.96 19.67 13.34
CA ALA A 210 9.27 20.53 12.37
C ALA A 210 9.21 19.96 10.94
N THR A 211 9.81 18.80 10.68
CA THR A 211 9.90 18.18 9.34
C THR A 211 8.75 17.22 9.08
N ARG A 212 7.94 17.51 8.06
CA ARG A 212 6.89 16.60 7.56
C ARG A 212 7.51 15.38 6.90
N ALA A 213 6.90 14.22 7.09
CA ALA A 213 7.30 12.96 6.45
C ALA A 213 6.37 12.65 5.27
N ALA A 214 6.85 11.93 4.26
CA ALA A 214 6.04 11.51 3.11
C ALA A 214 5.12 10.35 3.51
N CYS A 215 3.88 10.66 3.88
CA CYS A 215 2.91 9.65 4.35
C CYS A 215 2.27 8.87 3.20
N PHE A 216 2.01 9.55 2.08
CA PHE A 216 1.48 8.95 0.86
C PHE A 216 2.35 9.33 -0.32
N ILE A 217 2.39 8.45 -1.32
CA ILE A 217 3.11 8.69 -2.56
C ILE A 217 2.32 8.13 -3.74
N ASN A 218 2.27 8.88 -4.83
CA ASN A 218 1.69 8.36 -6.07
C ASN A 218 2.74 7.56 -6.84
N ALA A 219 2.26 6.62 -7.64
CA ALA A 219 3.10 5.85 -8.55
C ALA A 219 2.65 6.17 -9.99
N PHE A 220 3.52 6.80 -10.76
CA PHE A 220 3.32 7.04 -12.18
C PHE A 220 3.88 5.86 -12.97
N VAL A 221 3.00 5.04 -13.51
CA VAL A 221 3.36 3.82 -14.26
C VAL A 221 3.44 4.15 -15.74
N MET A 222 4.52 3.72 -16.39
CA MET A 222 4.83 4.04 -17.78
C MET A 222 5.15 2.79 -18.58
N ASP A 223 4.71 2.78 -19.83
CA ASP A 223 5.30 1.94 -20.86
C ASP A 223 6.52 2.66 -21.42
N ALA A 224 7.59 1.91 -21.68
CA ALA A 224 8.82 2.44 -22.25
C ALA A 224 9.20 1.68 -23.52
N TRP A 225 9.79 2.38 -24.48
CA TRP A 225 10.29 1.78 -25.72
C TRP A 225 11.60 2.42 -26.14
N VAL A 226 12.40 1.68 -26.90
CA VAL A 226 13.66 2.20 -27.44
C VAL A 226 13.40 2.94 -28.74
N LYS A 227 13.85 4.19 -28.81
CA LYS A 227 13.85 5.02 -30.02
C LYS A 227 15.03 4.65 -30.93
N PRO A 228 15.01 5.05 -32.22
CA PRO A 228 16.08 4.74 -33.17
C PRO A 228 17.47 5.24 -32.75
N ASP A 229 17.54 6.29 -31.95
CA ASP A 229 18.76 6.92 -31.42
C ASP A 229 19.25 6.30 -30.10
N THR A 230 18.72 5.15 -29.70
CA THR A 230 18.99 4.45 -28.42
C THR A 230 18.46 5.15 -27.16
N LEU A 231 17.72 6.25 -27.29
CA LEU A 231 17.03 6.86 -26.16
C LEU A 231 15.73 6.10 -25.83
N LEU A 232 15.23 6.29 -24.62
CA LEU A 232 13.92 5.79 -24.23
C LEU A 232 12.82 6.80 -24.58
N GLY A 233 11.72 6.30 -25.12
CA GLY A 233 10.42 6.95 -25.14
C GLY A 233 9.56 6.41 -24.01
N PHE A 234 8.64 7.25 -23.53
CA PHE A 234 7.75 6.94 -22.41
C PHE A 234 6.32 7.38 -22.73
N SER A 235 5.34 6.60 -22.28
CA SER A 235 3.92 6.95 -22.30
C SER A 235 3.26 6.48 -21.01
N PRO A 236 2.10 7.04 -20.61
CA PRO A 236 1.35 6.47 -19.49
C PRO A 236 1.05 5.00 -19.79
N ALA A 237 1.28 4.13 -18.83
CA ALA A 237 0.91 2.73 -18.97
C ALA A 237 -0.61 2.59 -18.93
N THR A 238 -1.13 1.68 -19.74
CA THR A 238 -2.53 1.25 -19.67
C THR A 238 -2.63 -0.20 -19.18
N GLY A 239 -3.82 -0.60 -18.72
CA GLY A 239 -4.16 -1.99 -18.44
C GLY A 239 -3.40 -2.65 -17.27
N TYR A 240 -2.82 -1.87 -16.35
CA TYR A 240 -2.23 -2.42 -15.13
C TYR A 240 -3.23 -2.39 -13.98
N ASP A 241 -3.07 -3.32 -13.02
CA ASP A 241 -3.86 -3.34 -11.79
C ASP A 241 -3.12 -2.59 -10.67
N PRO A 242 -3.63 -1.45 -10.18
CA PRO A 242 -3.04 -0.74 -9.05
C PRO A 242 -2.95 -1.58 -7.77
N THR A 243 -3.84 -2.56 -7.59
CA THR A 243 -3.85 -3.48 -6.45
C THR A 243 -2.65 -4.42 -6.49
N ALA A 244 -2.28 -4.90 -7.68
CA ALA A 244 -1.09 -5.70 -7.89
C ALA A 244 0.17 -4.89 -7.53
N LEU A 245 0.23 -3.61 -7.88
CA LEU A 245 1.35 -2.74 -7.54
C LEU A 245 1.50 -2.55 -6.02
N SER A 246 0.40 -2.44 -5.26
CA SER A 246 0.45 -2.46 -3.78
C SER A 246 1.13 -3.73 -3.24
N GLU A 247 0.81 -4.89 -3.82
CA GLU A 247 1.44 -6.15 -3.42
C GLU A 247 2.92 -6.20 -3.82
N ALA A 248 3.29 -5.66 -4.99
CA ALA A 248 4.67 -5.59 -5.41
C ALA A 248 5.52 -4.71 -4.48
N PHE A 249 4.98 -3.57 -4.01
CA PHE A 249 5.66 -2.72 -3.03
C PHE A 249 5.93 -3.42 -1.70
N ARG A 250 5.01 -4.28 -1.23
CA ARG A 250 5.22 -5.07 0.00
C ARG A 250 6.33 -6.14 -0.12
N LYS A 251 6.78 -6.45 -1.34
CA LYS A 251 7.84 -7.43 -1.60
C LYS A 251 9.24 -6.81 -1.75
N LEU A 252 9.35 -5.48 -1.72
CA LEU A 252 10.63 -4.74 -1.73
C LEU A 252 11.40 -4.98 -0.43
#